data_AF-A0A0U1NMM0-F1
#
_entry.id   AF-A0A0U1NMM0-F1
#
_cell.length_a   1.000
_cell.length_b   1.000
_cell.length_c   1.000
_cell.angle_alpha   90.00
_cell.angle_beta   90.00
_cell.angle_gamma   90.00
#
_symmetry.space_group_name_H-M   'P 1'
#
loop_
_entity.id
_entity.type
_entity.pdbx_description
1 polymer ?
#
loop_
_entity_poly.entity_id
_entity_poly.type
_entity_poly.pdbx_seq_one_letter_code
_entity_poly.pdbx_strand_id
1 'polypeptide(L)'
;MAEELASRHPDRNMWPQDPKARAIARYLANEMHSSFGALRSSWPVNLRHSYKGLTAPEDVQAELDRLDLIWTHARQTTGSQTPWLCGEYSIADAIYAPMATRLTTYGFELGPTSQAYVSAHLSDPALRRLRAAGLAKGAVVQDCERDFERAPWSFVPAQIGTATQDGSQTVNTHCPYSGRPVEHFMRLGDHTYGFCNAMCRDKTMYDPEAWPEFMGIYQS
;
A
#
# COMPACT_ATOMS: atom_id res chain seq x y z
N MET A 1 0.51 2.34 20.47
CA MET A 1 -0.52 2.97 19.60
C MET A 1 -1.54 1.96 19.12
N ALA A 2 -1.15 0.89 18.41
CA ALA A 2 -2.12 -0.07 17.85
C ALA A 2 -2.99 -0.77 18.92
N GLU A 3 -2.39 -1.21 20.03
CA GLU A 3 -3.17 -1.80 21.14
C GLU A 3 -4.13 -0.79 21.81
N GLU A 4 -3.75 0.49 21.90
CA GLU A 4 -4.65 1.53 22.43
C GLU A 4 -5.81 1.83 21.48
N LEU A 5 -5.57 1.75 20.17
CA LEU A 5 -6.64 1.88 19.19
C LEU A 5 -7.61 0.69 19.28
N ALA A 6 -7.08 -0.52 19.42
CA ALA A 6 -7.88 -1.73 19.59
C ALA A 6 -8.66 -1.74 20.92
N SER A 7 -8.08 -1.22 22.01
CA SER A 7 -8.75 -1.13 23.32
C SER A 7 -9.89 -0.12 23.32
N ARG A 8 -9.72 1.02 22.64
CA ARG A 8 -10.74 2.08 22.53
C ARG A 8 -11.88 1.75 21.57
N HIS A 9 -11.65 0.83 20.64
CA HIS A 9 -12.61 0.45 19.60
C HIS A 9 -12.74 -1.07 19.51
N PRO A 10 -13.23 -1.73 20.58
CA PRO A 10 -13.29 -3.19 20.63
C PRO A 10 -14.24 -3.79 19.59
N ASP A 11 -15.23 -3.02 19.13
CA ASP A 11 -16.19 -3.37 18.08
C ASP A 11 -15.57 -3.46 16.68
N ARG A 12 -14.36 -2.93 16.50
CA ARG A 12 -13.68 -2.89 15.20
C ARG A 12 -12.87 -4.14 14.87
N ASN A 13 -12.79 -5.10 15.80
CA ASN A 13 -12.14 -6.40 15.60
C ASN A 13 -10.75 -6.30 14.94
N MET A 14 -9.94 -5.32 15.37
CA MET A 14 -8.63 -5.00 14.75
C MET A 14 -7.59 -6.12 14.91
N TRP A 15 -7.85 -7.06 15.81
CA TRP A 15 -7.11 -8.29 15.99
C TRP A 15 -8.04 -9.49 15.73
N PRO A 16 -7.49 -10.66 15.34
CA PRO A 16 -8.27 -11.88 15.22
C PRO A 16 -9.08 -12.20 16.49
N GLN A 17 -10.29 -12.70 16.32
CA GLN A 17 -11.18 -13.07 17.43
C GLN A 17 -10.83 -14.43 18.03
N ASP A 18 -10.35 -15.37 17.21
CA ASP A 18 -9.80 -16.63 17.69
C ASP A 18 -8.56 -16.38 18.57
N PRO A 19 -8.50 -16.92 19.80
CA PRO A 19 -7.38 -16.69 20.72
C PRO A 19 -6.02 -17.14 20.17
N LYS A 20 -5.97 -18.26 19.43
CA LYS A 20 -4.73 -18.80 18.87
C LYS A 20 -4.21 -17.88 17.75
N ALA A 21 -5.08 -17.49 16.82
CA ALA A 21 -4.74 -16.54 15.76
C ALA A 21 -4.33 -15.17 16.31
N ARG A 22 -5.01 -14.68 17.36
CA ARG A 22 -4.67 -13.41 18.01
C ARG A 22 -3.28 -13.44 18.66
N ALA A 23 -2.92 -14.54 19.31
CA ALA A 23 -1.60 -14.71 19.90
C ALA A 23 -0.50 -14.67 18.82
N ILE A 24 -0.72 -15.37 17.71
CA ILE A 24 0.23 -15.39 16.57
C ILE A 24 0.33 -14.01 15.91
N ALA A 25 -0.78 -13.32 15.68
CA ALA A 25 -0.77 -11.97 15.10
C ALA A 25 0.03 -10.98 15.95
N ARG A 26 -0.11 -11.05 17.29
CA ARG A 26 0.69 -10.22 18.21
C ARG A 26 2.15 -10.61 18.26
N TYR A 27 2.46 -11.90 18.18
CA TYR A 27 3.83 -12.38 18.05
C TYR A 27 4.50 -11.81 16.80
N LEU A 28 3.83 -11.90 15.64
CA LEU A 28 4.30 -11.35 14.37
C LEU A 28 4.52 -9.82 14.44
N ALA A 29 3.57 -9.10 15.03
CA ALA A 29 3.71 -7.65 15.23
C ALA A 29 4.95 -7.31 16.07
N ASN A 30 5.20 -8.04 17.14
CA ASN A 30 6.39 -7.86 17.97
C ASN A 30 7.68 -8.20 17.20
N GLU A 31 7.70 -9.30 16.45
CA GLU A 31 8.85 -9.71 15.63
C GLU A 31 9.22 -8.61 14.62
N MET A 32 8.24 -7.99 13.93
CA MET A 32 8.52 -6.86 13.03
C MET A 32 9.13 -5.64 13.76
N HIS A 33 8.76 -5.42 15.02
CA HIS A 33 9.32 -4.31 15.79
C HIS A 33 10.75 -4.57 16.27
N SER A 34 11.07 -5.80 16.66
CA SER A 34 12.35 -6.18 17.25
C SER A 34 13.38 -6.77 16.27
N SER A 35 12.95 -7.20 15.09
CA SER A 35 13.78 -7.92 14.11
C SER A 35 13.89 -7.16 12.77
N PHE A 36 14.51 -7.79 11.77
CA PHE A 36 14.68 -7.29 10.40
C PHE A 36 15.52 -5.99 10.31
N GLY A 37 16.63 -5.97 11.03
CA GLY A 37 17.52 -4.82 11.15
C GLY A 37 18.21 -4.46 9.84
N ALA A 38 18.64 -5.43 9.05
CA ALA A 38 19.30 -5.19 7.77
C ALA A 38 18.34 -4.50 6.80
N LEU A 39 17.16 -5.08 6.58
CA LEU A 39 16.09 -4.50 5.77
C LEU A 39 15.66 -3.11 6.29
N ARG A 40 15.47 -2.95 7.60
CA ARG A 40 14.96 -1.69 8.15
C ARG A 40 15.97 -0.53 8.18
N SER A 41 17.27 -0.81 8.12
CA SER A 41 18.31 0.21 8.20
C SER A 41 18.75 0.70 6.81
N SER A 42 19.25 -0.21 5.97
CA SER A 42 19.90 0.15 4.70
C SER A 42 18.94 0.26 3.53
N TRP A 43 17.74 -0.33 3.66
CA TRP A 43 16.77 -0.49 2.58
C TRP A 43 15.46 0.26 2.90
N PRO A 44 15.40 1.60 2.86
CA PRO A 44 14.21 2.36 3.23
C PRO A 44 13.01 2.07 2.31
N VAL A 45 11.82 2.38 2.81
CA VAL A 45 10.61 2.35 1.97
C VAL A 45 10.67 3.47 0.94
N ASN A 46 10.40 3.16 -0.33
CA ASN A 46 10.20 4.16 -1.38
C ASN A 46 8.91 3.83 -2.15
N LEU A 47 7.88 4.65 -1.99
CA LEU A 47 6.59 4.44 -2.67
C LEU A 47 6.54 5.07 -4.07
N ARG A 48 7.60 5.79 -4.47
CA ARG A 48 7.63 6.55 -5.72
C ARG A 48 8.21 5.74 -6.87
N HIS A 49 9.30 5.03 -6.60
CA HIS A 49 10.02 4.24 -7.59
C HIS A 49 10.33 2.84 -7.04
N SER A 50 10.54 1.88 -7.93
CA SER A 50 11.18 0.61 -7.62
C SER A 50 12.52 0.53 -8.34
N TYR A 51 13.29 -0.49 -8.02
CA TYR A 51 14.59 -0.78 -8.58
C TYR A 51 14.58 -2.18 -9.18
N LYS A 52 15.52 -2.46 -10.08
CA LYS A 52 15.68 -3.77 -10.73
C LYS A 52 17.13 -4.21 -10.78
N GLY A 53 17.34 -5.51 -10.98
CA GLY A 53 18.68 -6.10 -11.13
C GLY A 53 19.47 -6.18 -9.82
N LEU A 54 18.78 -6.15 -8.67
CA LEU A 54 19.42 -6.23 -7.36
C LEU A 54 19.43 -7.68 -6.85
N THR A 55 20.55 -8.07 -6.26
CA THR A 55 20.68 -9.31 -5.49
C THR A 55 20.69 -8.95 -4.00
N ALA A 56 19.94 -9.69 -3.20
CA ALA A 56 19.95 -9.50 -1.75
C ALA A 56 21.34 -9.80 -1.18
N PRO A 57 21.93 -8.91 -0.37
CA PRO A 57 23.08 -9.27 0.46
C PRO A 57 22.76 -10.41 1.41
N GLU A 58 23.78 -11.08 1.95
CA GLU A 58 23.63 -12.28 2.78
C GLU A 58 22.77 -12.04 4.04
N ASP A 59 22.96 -10.91 4.72
CA ASP A 59 22.19 -10.53 5.91
C ASP A 59 20.72 -10.25 5.58
N VAL A 60 20.46 -9.62 4.43
CA VAL A 60 19.11 -9.43 3.90
C VAL A 60 18.50 -10.77 3.51
N GLN A 61 19.24 -11.66 2.86
CA GLN A 61 18.74 -12.97 2.46
C GLN A 61 18.29 -13.79 3.68
N ALA A 62 19.08 -13.79 4.75
CA ALA A 62 18.70 -14.44 6.01
C ALA A 62 17.40 -13.86 6.60
N GLU A 63 17.18 -12.56 6.46
CA GLU A 63 15.94 -11.90 6.88
C GLU A 63 14.75 -12.22 5.96
N LEU A 64 14.97 -12.38 4.65
CA LEU A 64 13.95 -12.84 3.70
C LEU A 64 13.51 -14.28 4.02
N ASP A 65 14.46 -15.16 4.29
CA ASP A 65 14.19 -16.55 4.67
C ASP A 65 13.40 -16.59 6.00
N ARG A 66 13.74 -15.71 6.95
CA ARG A 66 13.00 -15.57 8.20
C ARG A 66 11.57 -15.08 7.98
N LEU A 67 11.34 -14.10 7.10
CA LEU A 67 10.00 -13.63 6.75
C LEU A 67 9.15 -14.76 6.16
N ASP A 68 9.70 -15.51 5.20
CA ASP A 68 8.96 -16.61 4.57
C ASP A 68 8.60 -17.71 5.58
N LEU A 69 9.54 -18.06 6.46
CA LEU A 69 9.30 -19.01 7.54
C LEU A 69 8.17 -18.58 8.46
N ILE A 70 8.21 -17.35 9.01
CA ILE A 70 7.21 -16.92 10.00
C ILE A 70 5.84 -16.67 9.37
N TRP A 71 5.79 -16.16 8.13
CA TRP A 71 4.53 -15.93 7.44
C TRP A 71 3.87 -17.23 7.01
N THR A 72 4.66 -18.19 6.48
CA THR A 72 4.17 -19.53 6.17
C THR A 72 3.68 -20.23 7.43
N HIS A 73 4.45 -20.20 8.51
CA HIS A 73 4.06 -20.80 9.78
C HIS A 73 2.77 -20.19 10.34
N ALA A 74 2.62 -18.87 10.30
CA ALA A 74 1.43 -18.19 10.81
C ALA A 74 0.17 -18.60 10.04
N ARG A 75 0.24 -18.61 8.70
CA ARG A 75 -0.90 -19.02 7.86
C ARG A 75 -1.29 -20.47 8.10
N GLN A 76 -0.31 -21.38 8.16
CA GLN A 76 -0.56 -22.80 8.43
C GLN A 76 -1.15 -23.03 9.82
N THR A 77 -0.59 -22.35 10.83
CA THR A 77 -0.96 -22.57 12.23
C THR A 77 -2.33 -21.99 12.56
N THR A 78 -2.70 -20.88 11.94
CA THR A 78 -4.03 -20.25 12.08
C THR A 78 -5.06 -20.84 11.12
N GLY A 79 -4.63 -21.58 10.10
CA GLY A 79 -5.51 -22.08 9.05
C GLY A 79 -6.06 -20.98 8.14
N SER A 80 -5.37 -19.84 8.02
CA SER A 80 -5.84 -18.67 7.26
C SER A 80 -6.17 -19.04 5.82
N GLN A 81 -7.42 -18.80 5.43
CA GLN A 81 -7.93 -19.00 4.06
C GLN A 81 -7.99 -17.70 3.25
N THR A 82 -7.66 -16.57 3.87
CA THR A 82 -7.59 -15.27 3.22
C THR A 82 -6.16 -15.01 2.70
N PRO A 83 -5.93 -13.89 2.01
CA PRO A 83 -4.58 -13.44 1.69
C PRO A 83 -3.72 -13.06 2.91
N TRP A 84 -4.30 -12.86 4.10
CA TRP A 84 -3.64 -12.31 5.28
C TRP A 84 -3.11 -13.37 6.25
N LEU A 85 -2.23 -12.97 7.17
CA LEU A 85 -1.41 -13.91 7.95
C LEU A 85 -2.21 -14.75 8.95
N CYS A 86 -3.28 -14.21 9.52
CA CYS A 86 -3.97 -14.78 10.70
C CYS A 86 -5.50 -14.72 10.58
N GLY A 87 -6.06 -14.93 9.38
CA GLY A 87 -7.49 -14.78 9.10
C GLY A 87 -7.78 -13.50 8.34
N GLU A 88 -8.82 -12.75 8.70
CA GLU A 88 -9.10 -11.43 8.10
C GLU A 88 -7.97 -10.42 8.36
N TYR A 89 -7.95 -9.33 7.59
CA TYR A 89 -6.95 -8.26 7.72
C TYR A 89 -6.91 -7.73 9.16
N SER A 90 -5.70 -7.63 9.72
CA SER A 90 -5.50 -7.23 11.11
C SER A 90 -4.39 -6.19 11.26
N ILE A 91 -4.21 -5.68 12.48
CA ILE A 91 -3.07 -4.82 12.84
C ILE A 91 -1.72 -5.45 12.46
N ALA A 92 -1.57 -6.78 12.57
CA ALA A 92 -0.33 -7.44 12.16
C ALA A 92 -0.01 -7.15 10.69
N ASP A 93 -1.02 -7.22 9.82
CA ASP A 93 -0.85 -6.96 8.40
C ASP A 93 -0.53 -5.49 8.14
N ALA A 94 -1.23 -4.56 8.80
CA ALA A 94 -0.94 -3.14 8.72
C ALA A 94 0.51 -2.80 9.12
N ILE A 95 1.05 -3.50 10.13
CA ILE A 95 2.45 -3.34 10.57
C ILE A 95 3.44 -3.85 9.52
N TYR A 96 3.09 -4.90 8.77
CA TYR A 96 3.94 -5.46 7.71
C TYR A 96 3.78 -4.75 6.35
N ALA A 97 2.80 -3.88 6.16
CA ALA A 97 2.63 -3.15 4.89
C ALA A 97 3.91 -2.39 4.45
N PRO A 98 4.64 -1.65 5.32
CA PRO A 98 5.92 -1.05 4.95
C PRO A 98 6.98 -2.09 4.54
N MET A 99 6.99 -3.28 5.15
CA MET A 99 7.89 -4.35 4.74
C MET A 99 7.54 -4.85 3.33
N ALA A 100 6.26 -5.10 3.05
CA ALA A 100 5.83 -5.50 1.71
C ALA A 100 6.26 -4.46 0.65
N THR A 101 6.08 -3.17 0.92
CA THR A 101 6.51 -2.11 0.00
C THR A 101 8.03 -2.09 -0.23
N ARG A 102 8.84 -2.35 0.82
CA ARG A 102 10.29 -2.47 0.71
C ARG A 102 10.69 -3.62 -0.20
N LEU A 103 10.11 -4.80 0.00
CA LEU A 103 10.41 -5.98 -0.82
C LEU A 103 10.10 -5.73 -2.30
N THR A 104 8.98 -5.07 -2.60
CA THR A 104 8.63 -4.66 -3.97
C THR A 104 9.55 -3.57 -4.52
N THR A 105 9.96 -2.62 -3.68
CA THR A 105 10.86 -1.51 -4.07
C THR A 105 12.19 -2.04 -4.59
N TYR A 106 12.76 -3.05 -3.92
CA TYR A 106 14.09 -3.57 -4.27
C TYR A 106 14.05 -4.83 -5.15
N GLY A 107 12.87 -5.43 -5.33
CA GLY A 107 12.68 -6.55 -6.26
C GLY A 107 13.44 -7.82 -5.86
N PHE A 108 13.66 -8.04 -4.55
CA PHE A 108 14.29 -9.27 -4.06
C PHE A 108 13.40 -10.47 -4.34
N GLU A 109 14.03 -11.62 -4.62
CA GLU A 109 13.32 -12.88 -4.83
C GLU A 109 12.68 -13.37 -3.53
N LEU A 110 11.42 -13.79 -3.62
CA LEU A 110 10.61 -14.22 -2.47
C LEU A 110 10.07 -15.63 -2.69
N GLY A 111 9.90 -16.36 -1.59
CA GLY A 111 9.14 -17.61 -1.59
C GLY A 111 7.67 -17.39 -1.97
N PRO A 112 6.94 -18.45 -2.41
CA PRO A 112 5.57 -18.32 -2.91
C PRO A 112 4.59 -17.69 -1.90
N THR A 113 4.70 -18.05 -0.62
CA THR A 113 3.85 -17.47 0.44
C THR A 113 4.11 -15.98 0.58
N SER A 114 5.39 -15.60 0.67
CA SER A 114 5.81 -14.22 0.80
C SER A 114 5.40 -13.38 -0.41
N GLN A 115 5.60 -13.89 -1.63
CA GLN A 115 5.19 -13.22 -2.86
C GLN A 115 3.67 -12.99 -2.90
N ALA A 116 2.87 -13.99 -2.53
CA ALA A 116 1.41 -13.86 -2.47
C ALA A 116 0.99 -12.81 -1.43
N TYR A 117 1.62 -12.82 -0.25
CA TYR A 117 1.34 -11.87 0.82
C TYR A 117 1.71 -10.42 0.45
N VAL A 118 2.87 -10.22 -0.18
CA VAL A 118 3.29 -8.92 -0.72
C VAL A 118 2.30 -8.46 -1.79
N SER A 119 1.89 -9.34 -2.70
CA SER A 119 0.93 -9.00 -3.77
C SER A 119 -0.44 -8.62 -3.21
N ALA A 120 -0.88 -9.24 -2.12
CA ALA A 120 -2.09 -8.88 -1.40
C ALA A 120 -2.02 -7.45 -0.84
N HIS A 121 -0.90 -7.09 -0.19
CA HIS A 121 -0.66 -5.72 0.28
C HIS A 121 -0.72 -4.70 -0.85
N LEU A 122 -0.03 -4.96 -1.96
CA LEU A 122 0.02 -4.02 -3.10
C LEU A 122 -1.35 -3.82 -3.76
N SER A 123 -2.22 -4.82 -3.66
CA SER A 123 -3.59 -4.77 -4.18
C SER A 123 -4.57 -4.14 -3.19
N ASP A 124 -4.18 -3.95 -1.93
CA ASP A 124 -5.03 -3.39 -0.89
C ASP A 124 -5.41 -1.93 -1.19
N PRO A 125 -6.71 -1.60 -1.22
CA PRO A 125 -7.16 -0.23 -1.51
C PRO A 125 -6.61 0.82 -0.53
N ALA A 126 -6.38 0.49 0.74
CA ALA A 126 -5.85 1.47 1.68
C ALA A 126 -4.38 1.80 1.39
N LEU A 127 -3.55 0.80 1.07
CA LEU A 127 -2.17 1.03 0.65
C LEU A 127 -2.08 1.80 -0.67
N ARG A 128 -2.92 1.43 -1.65
CA ARG A 128 -3.01 2.16 -2.94
C ARG A 128 -3.37 3.64 -2.73
N ARG A 129 -4.39 3.92 -1.90
CA ARG A 129 -4.76 5.30 -1.54
C ARG A 129 -3.65 6.05 -0.82
N LEU A 130 -2.94 5.39 0.11
CA LEU A 130 -1.80 5.98 0.83
C LEU A 130 -0.71 6.40 -0.16
N ARG A 131 -0.34 5.51 -1.07
CA ARG A 131 0.66 5.78 -2.12
C ARG A 131 0.22 6.93 -3.02
N ALA A 132 -1.00 6.89 -3.55
CA ALA A 132 -1.50 7.91 -4.46
C ALA A 132 -1.56 9.30 -3.79
N ALA A 133 -1.98 9.37 -2.52
CA ALA A 133 -1.95 10.61 -1.75
C ALA A 133 -0.51 11.09 -1.46
N GLY A 134 0.42 10.17 -1.19
CA GLY A 134 1.85 10.49 -1.02
C GLY A 134 2.46 11.08 -2.29
N LEU A 135 2.15 10.50 -3.45
CA LEU A 135 2.59 11.00 -4.76
C LEU A 135 2.01 12.38 -5.06
N ALA A 136 0.72 12.59 -4.81
CA ALA A 136 0.04 13.87 -4.98
C ALA A 136 0.63 15.00 -4.13
N LYS A 137 1.10 14.70 -2.91
CA LYS A 137 1.83 15.67 -2.08
C LYS A 137 3.18 16.09 -2.68
N GLY A 138 3.74 15.30 -3.60
CA GLY A 138 4.93 15.67 -4.38
C GLY A 138 6.27 15.60 -3.62
N ALA A 139 6.27 15.42 -2.29
CA ALA A 139 7.51 15.38 -1.52
C ALA A 139 8.41 14.20 -1.95
N VAL A 140 9.70 14.49 -2.13
CA VAL A 140 10.76 13.50 -2.30
C VAL A 140 11.55 13.46 -1.01
N VAL A 141 11.65 12.27 -0.41
CA VAL A 141 12.44 12.06 0.81
C VAL A 141 13.83 11.60 0.37
N GLN A 142 14.79 12.53 0.32
CA GLN A 142 16.12 12.28 -0.25
C GLN A 142 16.83 11.09 0.44
N ASP A 143 16.66 10.94 1.75
CA ASP A 143 17.25 9.83 2.52
C ASP A 143 16.75 8.44 2.07
N CYS A 144 15.60 8.38 1.38
CA CYS A 144 15.02 7.16 0.83
C CYS A 144 15.46 6.86 -0.62
N GLU A 145 16.21 7.76 -1.26
CA GLU A 145 16.69 7.56 -2.63
C GLU A 145 17.94 6.68 -2.66
N ARG A 146 18.05 5.85 -3.68
CA ARG A 146 19.21 4.99 -3.95
C ARG A 146 19.62 5.12 -5.41
N ASP A 147 20.93 5.04 -5.65
CA ASP A 147 21.53 5.09 -6.98
C ASP A 147 21.55 3.69 -7.61
N PHE A 148 20.36 3.15 -7.84
CA PHE A 148 20.15 1.88 -8.53
C PHE A 148 19.31 2.12 -9.78
N GLU A 149 19.37 1.18 -10.72
CA GLU A 149 18.56 1.25 -11.93
C GLU A 149 17.07 1.19 -11.58
N ARG A 150 16.32 2.22 -11.99
CA ARG A 150 14.90 2.36 -11.66
C ARG A 150 14.03 1.45 -12.52
N ALA A 151 12.92 1.03 -11.94
CA ALA A 151 11.84 0.31 -12.56
C ALA A 151 10.49 0.95 -12.21
N PRO A 152 9.45 0.72 -13.03
CA PRO A 152 8.09 1.04 -12.63
C PRO A 152 7.62 0.10 -11.50
N TRP A 153 6.75 0.60 -10.62
CA TRP A 153 6.03 -0.25 -9.67
C TRP A 153 5.09 -1.18 -10.42
N SER A 154 5.26 -2.50 -10.27
CA SER A 154 4.60 -3.52 -11.08
C SER A 154 3.10 -3.72 -10.80
N PHE A 155 2.57 -3.21 -9.69
CA PHE A 155 1.20 -3.45 -9.24
C PHE A 155 0.28 -2.23 -9.24
N VAL A 156 0.83 -1.02 -9.44
CA VAL A 156 0.01 0.20 -9.47
C VAL A 156 0.38 0.98 -10.72
N PRO A 157 -0.60 1.35 -11.55
CA PRO A 157 -0.33 2.10 -12.77
C PRO A 157 0.46 3.38 -12.47
N ALA A 158 1.32 3.76 -13.42
CA ALA A 158 1.86 5.12 -13.47
C ALA A 158 0.71 6.13 -13.54
N GLN A 159 0.97 7.40 -13.23
CA GLN A 159 -0.02 8.47 -13.35
C GLN A 159 -0.85 8.32 -14.65
N ILE A 160 -2.15 8.04 -14.50
CA ILE A 160 -3.04 7.68 -15.62
C ILE A 160 -3.80 8.90 -16.12
N GLY A 161 -4.14 9.81 -15.20
CA GLY A 161 -4.82 11.06 -15.51
C GLY A 161 -3.85 12.24 -15.72
N THR A 162 -4.26 13.21 -16.53
CA THR A 162 -3.50 14.45 -16.76
C THR A 162 -4.29 15.66 -16.27
N ALA A 163 -3.67 16.55 -15.50
CA ALA A 163 -4.30 17.79 -15.09
C ALA A 163 -4.58 18.69 -16.31
N THR A 164 -5.74 19.33 -16.34
CA THR A 164 -6.14 20.27 -17.40
C THR A 164 -6.78 21.52 -16.82
N GLN A 165 -6.69 22.64 -17.56
CA GLN A 165 -7.43 23.87 -17.27
C GLN A 165 -8.78 23.93 -18.00
N ASP A 166 -8.98 23.06 -19.00
CA ASP A 166 -10.23 22.96 -19.73
C ASP A 166 -11.28 22.20 -18.91
N GLY A 167 -12.27 22.92 -18.41
CA GLY A 167 -13.43 22.38 -17.70
C GLY A 167 -14.73 22.44 -18.52
N SER A 168 -14.65 22.76 -19.82
CA SER A 168 -15.83 23.08 -20.65
C SER A 168 -16.79 21.90 -20.88
N GLN A 169 -16.32 20.66 -20.68
CA GLN A 169 -17.09 19.43 -20.81
C GLN A 169 -16.79 18.46 -19.66
N THR A 170 -16.86 18.95 -18.41
CA THR A 170 -16.66 18.06 -17.26
C THR A 170 -17.88 17.16 -17.03
N VAL A 171 -17.64 15.87 -16.77
CA VAL A 171 -18.67 14.85 -16.48
C VAL A 171 -19.47 15.20 -15.22
N ASN A 172 -18.86 15.88 -14.25
CA ASN A 172 -19.45 16.16 -12.95
C ASN A 172 -19.32 17.63 -12.55
N THR A 173 -20.36 18.17 -11.94
CA THR A 173 -20.39 19.57 -11.43
C THR A 173 -19.96 19.68 -9.96
N HIS A 174 -19.94 18.57 -9.24
CA HIS A 174 -19.53 18.50 -7.82
C HIS A 174 -18.47 17.41 -7.62
N CYS A 175 -17.50 17.70 -6.75
CA CYS A 175 -16.40 16.79 -6.45
C CYS A 175 -16.92 15.48 -5.82
N PRO A 176 -16.52 14.30 -6.33
CA PRO A 176 -17.02 13.01 -5.84
C PRO A 176 -16.70 12.75 -4.35
N TYR A 177 -15.66 13.39 -3.81
CA TYR A 177 -15.21 13.16 -2.42
C TYR A 177 -15.89 14.05 -1.39
N SER A 178 -16.19 15.30 -1.75
CA SER A 178 -16.62 16.32 -0.78
C SER A 178 -17.98 16.91 -1.09
N GLY A 179 -18.53 16.66 -2.29
CA GLY A 179 -19.75 17.30 -2.77
C GLY A 179 -19.62 18.82 -3.03
N ARG A 180 -18.44 19.42 -2.87
CA ARG A 180 -18.21 20.84 -3.18
C ARG A 180 -18.12 21.08 -4.70
N PRO A 181 -18.43 22.29 -5.20
CA PRO A 181 -18.27 22.64 -6.61
C PRO A 181 -16.86 22.35 -7.15
N VAL A 182 -16.78 22.05 -8.45
CA VAL A 182 -15.53 21.71 -9.12
C VAL A 182 -14.76 22.96 -9.54
N GLU A 183 -13.44 22.96 -9.28
CA GLU A 183 -12.51 24.05 -9.59
C GLU A 183 -11.23 23.54 -10.27
N HIS A 184 -10.94 22.24 -10.16
CA HIS A 184 -9.77 21.59 -10.72
C HIS A 184 -10.19 20.42 -11.61
N PHE A 185 -9.52 20.25 -12.76
CA PHE A 185 -9.95 19.28 -13.77
C PHE A 185 -8.84 18.30 -14.11
N MET A 186 -9.22 17.04 -14.33
CA MET A 186 -8.37 15.95 -14.82
C MET A 186 -8.97 15.39 -16.09
N ARG A 187 -8.14 15.17 -17.10
CA ARG A 187 -8.47 14.36 -18.27
C ARG A 187 -8.03 12.92 -18.05
N LEU A 188 -8.94 11.98 -18.31
CA LEU A 188 -8.68 10.54 -18.27
C LEU A 188 -9.41 9.90 -19.46
N GLY A 189 -8.64 9.38 -20.43
CA GLY A 189 -9.17 9.03 -21.74
C GLY A 189 -9.74 10.27 -22.45
N ASP A 190 -10.96 10.13 -22.98
CA ASP A 190 -11.68 11.20 -23.69
C ASP A 190 -12.54 12.09 -22.78
N HIS A 191 -12.58 11.80 -21.48
CA HIS A 191 -13.45 12.49 -20.52
C HIS A 191 -12.68 13.42 -19.60
N THR A 192 -13.33 14.50 -19.18
CA THR A 192 -12.83 15.44 -18.17
C THR A 192 -13.62 15.34 -16.88
N TYR A 193 -12.94 15.18 -15.75
CA TYR A 193 -13.54 15.05 -14.43
C TYR A 193 -13.14 16.22 -13.55
N GLY A 194 -14.10 16.73 -12.79
CA GLY A 194 -13.96 17.90 -11.94
C GLY A 194 -13.76 17.55 -10.45
N PHE A 195 -12.96 18.35 -9.76
CA PHE A 195 -12.61 18.18 -8.35
C PHE A 195 -12.57 19.55 -7.65
N CYS A 196 -12.83 19.56 -6.36
CA CYS A 196 -12.91 20.81 -5.57
C CYS A 196 -11.56 21.37 -5.12
N ASN A 197 -10.46 20.64 -5.31
CA ASN A 197 -9.10 21.10 -5.02
C ASN A 197 -8.07 20.23 -5.78
N ALA A 198 -6.84 20.74 -5.89
CA ALA A 198 -5.74 20.03 -6.54
C ALA A 198 -5.45 18.67 -5.90
N MET A 199 -5.52 18.54 -4.56
CA MET A 199 -5.25 17.26 -3.89
C MET A 199 -6.26 16.17 -4.27
N CYS A 200 -7.54 16.52 -4.38
CA CYS A 200 -8.60 15.62 -4.81
C CYS A 200 -8.37 15.16 -6.25
N ARG A 201 -7.96 16.08 -7.13
CA ARG A 201 -7.59 15.75 -8.51
C ARG A 201 -6.36 14.85 -8.55
N ASP A 202 -5.29 15.25 -7.87
CA ASP A 202 -3.96 14.67 -8.05
C ASP A 202 -3.87 13.26 -7.46
N LYS A 203 -4.47 13.01 -6.29
CA LYS A 203 -4.54 11.66 -5.73
C LYS A 203 -5.32 10.69 -6.63
N THR A 204 -6.27 11.20 -7.40
CA THR A 204 -7.06 10.42 -8.34
C THR A 204 -6.30 10.19 -9.64
N MET A 205 -5.53 11.18 -10.13
CA MET A 205 -4.66 11.02 -11.29
C MET A 205 -3.66 9.86 -11.15
N TYR A 206 -3.14 9.66 -9.92
CA TYR A 206 -2.16 8.60 -9.65
C TYR A 206 -2.76 7.20 -9.56
N ASP A 207 -3.99 7.06 -9.09
CA ASP A 207 -4.66 5.75 -8.98
C ASP A 207 -6.19 5.94 -8.91
N PRO A 208 -6.89 6.08 -10.05
CA PRO A 208 -8.33 6.35 -10.06
C PRO A 208 -9.15 5.22 -9.42
N GLU A 209 -8.74 3.97 -9.66
CA GLU A 209 -9.43 2.76 -9.19
C GLU A 209 -9.35 2.57 -7.66
N ALA A 210 -8.40 3.20 -6.98
CA ALA A 210 -8.31 3.15 -5.52
C ALA A 210 -9.44 3.93 -4.80
N TRP A 211 -10.27 4.66 -5.54
CA TRP A 211 -11.28 5.60 -5.03
C TRP A 211 -12.70 5.23 -5.50
N PRO A 212 -13.48 4.49 -4.70
CA PRO A 212 -14.84 4.09 -5.06
C PRO A 212 -15.76 5.26 -5.46
N GLU A 213 -15.62 6.41 -4.79
CA GLU A 213 -16.44 7.59 -5.08
C GLU A 213 -16.17 8.16 -6.48
N PHE A 214 -14.92 8.09 -6.94
CA PHE A 214 -14.60 8.47 -8.32
C PHE A 214 -15.03 7.39 -9.31
N MET A 215 -14.82 6.11 -8.98
CA MET A 215 -15.25 5.02 -9.85
C MET A 215 -16.76 5.01 -10.08
N GLY A 216 -17.55 5.51 -9.13
CA GLY A 216 -18.99 5.71 -9.30
C GLY A 216 -19.39 6.72 -10.39
N ILE A 217 -18.50 7.65 -10.78
CA ILE A 217 -18.71 8.60 -11.87
C ILE A 217 -17.90 8.29 -13.14
N TYR A 218 -16.96 7.34 -13.05
CA TYR A 218 -16.13 6.92 -14.18
C TYR A 218 -16.88 5.99 -15.15
N GLN A 219 -17.87 5.24 -14.64
CA GLN A 219 -18.66 4.28 -15.40
C GLN A 219 -20.04 4.81 -15.82
N SER A 220 -20.32 6.08 -15.58
CA SER A 220 -21.60 6.76 -15.88
C SER A 220 -21.44 7.72 -17.05
#